data_AF-A0A2Z4Y1K4-F1
#
_entry.id   AF-A0A2Z4Y1K4-F1
#
_cell.length_a   1.000
_cell.length_b   1.000
_cell.length_c   1.000
_cell.angle_alpha   90.00
_cell.angle_beta   90.00
_cell.angle_gamma   90.00
#
_symmetry.space_group_name_H-M   'P 1'
#
loop_
_entity.id
_entity.type
_entity.pdbx_description
1 polymer ?
#
loop_
_entity_poly.entity_id
_entity_poly.type
_entity_poly.pdbx_seq_one_letter_code
_entity_poly.pdbx_strand_id
1 'polypeptide(L)'
;MSEVNHLIECNENGINLQAQKDKTSITVLLDADQDIFSVKTEKILLQINSKNNSIYIKNTKSEVSINEGDISLKASNIILDADKIEIKGSSVSVKSSNAEIQGSAEVSINSSNVNIG
;
A
#
# COMPACT_ATOMS: atom_id res chain seq x y z
N MET A 1 27.45 -18.13 16.77
CA MET A 1 26.23 -17.66 16.09
C MET A 1 26.07 -16.19 16.43
N SER A 2 25.72 -15.30 15.49
CA SER A 2 25.40 -13.91 15.85
C SER A 2 24.09 -13.90 16.67
N GLU A 3 24.14 -13.29 17.84
CA GLU A 3 22.99 -13.12 18.72
C GLU A 3 22.05 -12.04 18.18
N VAL A 4 20.77 -12.12 18.55
CA VAL A 4 19.80 -11.06 18.25
C VAL A 4 19.88 -10.05 19.38
N ASN A 5 20.18 -8.80 19.03
CA ASN A 5 20.10 -7.69 19.96
C ASN A 5 18.66 -7.18 19.99
N HIS A 6 18.10 -7.08 21.20
CA HIS A 6 16.75 -6.57 21.42
C HIS A 6 16.83 -5.25 22.18
N LEU A 7 16.02 -4.29 21.76
CA LEU A 7 15.85 -3.01 22.43
C LEU A 7 14.36 -2.74 22.60
N ILE A 8 13.96 -2.37 23.82
CA ILE A 8 12.61 -1.93 24.16
C ILE A 8 12.76 -0.57 24.81
N GLU A 9 12.30 0.47 24.13
CA GLU A 9 12.27 1.83 24.65
C GLU A 9 10.82 2.22 24.89
N CYS A 10 10.52 2.60 26.13
CA CYS A 10 9.24 3.18 26.51
C CYS A 10 9.48 4.64 26.89
N ASN A 11 8.71 5.55 26.30
CA ASN A 11 8.77 6.98 26.61
C ASN A 11 7.34 7.56 26.72
N GLU A 12 7.24 8.88 26.89
CA GLU A 12 5.96 9.57 27.03
C GLU A 12 5.06 9.47 25.77
N ASN A 13 5.65 9.28 24.59
CA ASN A 13 4.93 9.15 23.33
C ASN A 13 4.49 7.71 23.07
N GLY A 14 5.21 6.70 23.59
CA GLY A 14 4.80 5.30 23.47
C GLY A 14 5.94 4.30 23.57
N ILE A 15 5.93 3.28 22.70
CA ILE A 15 6.82 2.12 22.76
C ILE A 15 7.52 1.89 21.42
N ASN A 16 8.84 1.77 21.44
CA ASN A 16 9.68 1.36 20.32
C ASN A 16 10.32 -0.01 20.62
N LEU A 17 9.98 -1.02 19.82
CA LEU A 17 10.52 -2.37 19.91
C LEU A 17 11.45 -2.62 18.73
N GLN A 18 12.71 -2.96 18.97
CA GLN A 18 13.67 -3.26 17.94
C GLN A 18 14.31 -4.63 18.16
N ALA A 19 14.43 -5.39 17.07
CA ALA A 19 15.26 -6.59 17.00
C ALA A 19 16.28 -6.41 15.87
N GLN A 20 17.56 -6.60 16.18
CA GLN A 20 18.66 -6.48 15.23
C GLN A 20 19.54 -7.71 15.24
N LYS A 21 19.88 -8.20 14.04
CA LYS A 21 20.88 -9.25 13.83
C LYS A 21 21.72 -8.90 12.61
N ASP A 22 23.03 -8.75 12.80
CA ASP A 22 23.95 -8.31 11.77
C ASP A 22 23.48 -7.00 11.10
N LYS A 23 23.21 -7.01 9.78
CA LYS A 23 22.70 -5.85 9.02
C LYS A 23 21.17 -5.75 8.95
N THR A 24 20.46 -6.71 9.53
CA THR A 24 19.00 -6.77 9.47
C THR A 24 18.40 -6.22 10.76
N SER A 25 17.46 -5.29 10.63
CA SER A 25 16.67 -4.78 11.74
C SER A 25 15.17 -4.83 11.42
N ILE A 26 14.38 -5.06 12.47
CA ILE A 26 12.94 -4.90 12.48
C ILE A 26 12.61 -3.96 13.63
N THR A 27 11.78 -2.97 13.36
CA THR A 27 11.31 -1.98 14.33
C THR A 27 9.79 -1.96 14.34
N VAL A 28 9.20 -2.00 15.53
CA VAL A 28 7.78 -1.73 15.75
C VAL A 28 7.65 -0.48 16.62
N LEU A 29 6.92 0.51 16.14
CA LEU A 29 6.63 1.75 16.86
C LEU A 29 5.13 1.80 17.17
N LEU A 30 4.82 2.02 18.44
CA LEU A 30 3.53 2.41 18.96
C LEU A 30 3.68 3.85 19.47
N ASP A 31 3.07 4.83 18.79
CA ASP A 31 3.13 6.24 19.18
C ASP A 31 1.70 6.70 19.49
N ALA A 32 1.40 6.83 20.78
CA ALA A 32 0.10 7.24 21.30
C ALA A 32 -0.15 8.74 21.18
N ASP A 33 0.90 9.57 21.10
CA ASP A 33 0.76 11.02 20.90
C ASP A 33 0.33 11.34 19.46
N GLN A 34 0.89 10.61 18.50
CA GLN A 34 0.57 10.75 17.08
C GLN A 34 -0.53 9.80 16.60
N ASP A 35 -0.96 8.85 17.42
CA ASP A 35 -1.91 7.78 17.08
C ASP A 35 -1.43 6.93 15.89
N ILE A 36 -0.15 6.51 15.96
CA ILE A 36 0.55 5.76 14.92
C ILE A 36 0.94 4.35 15.42
N PHE A 37 0.63 3.36 14.59
CA PHE A 37 1.25 2.03 14.62
C PHE A 37 2.15 1.88 13.39
N SER A 38 3.41 1.48 13.57
CA SER A 38 4.34 1.29 12.45
C SER A 38 5.20 0.04 12.60
N VAL A 39 5.40 -0.68 11.51
CA VAL A 39 6.35 -1.79 11.40
C VAL A 39 7.31 -1.48 10.25
N LYS A 40 8.60 -1.43 10.56
CA LYS A 40 9.64 -1.10 9.60
C LYS A 40 10.70 -2.19 9.57
N THR A 41 11.10 -2.55 8.36
CA THR A 41 12.29 -3.35 8.07
C THR A 41 13.18 -2.55 7.11
N GLU A 42 14.30 -3.13 6.67
CA GLU A 42 15.13 -2.54 5.61
C GLU A 42 14.34 -2.26 4.32
N LYS A 43 13.36 -3.12 3.99
CA LYS A 43 12.70 -3.12 2.68
C LYS A 43 11.23 -2.79 2.71
N ILE A 44 10.61 -2.80 3.89
CA ILE A 44 9.16 -2.69 4.07
C ILE A 44 8.88 -1.67 5.16
N LEU A 45 7.90 -0.80 4.90
CA LEU A 45 7.23 0.04 5.88
C LEU A 45 5.74 -0.26 5.83
N LEU A 46 5.15 -0.56 6.98
CA LEU A 46 3.71 -0.52 7.23
C LEU A 46 3.48 0.57 8.27
N GLN A 47 2.54 1.47 8.01
CA GLN A 47 2.13 2.50 8.95
C GLN A 47 0.61 2.62 8.93
N ILE A 48 0.01 2.66 10.12
CA ILE A 48 -1.38 3.00 10.35
C ILE A 48 -1.36 4.27 11.18
N ASN A 49 -2.09 5.29 10.74
CA ASN A 49 -2.25 6.53 11.48
C ASN A 49 -3.75 6.81 11.62
N SER A 50 -4.27 6.65 12.82
CA SER A 50 -5.71 6.79 13.05
C SER A 50 -6.13 8.27 13.13
N LYS A 51 -5.20 9.18 13.46
CA LYS A 51 -5.45 10.63 13.52
C LYS A 51 -5.88 11.22 12.19
N ASN A 52 -5.39 10.68 11.08
CA ASN A 52 -5.77 11.08 9.73
C ASN A 52 -6.43 9.95 8.92
N ASN A 53 -6.88 8.89 9.59
CA ASN A 53 -7.52 7.71 8.98
C ASN A 53 -6.73 7.15 7.80
N SER A 54 -5.41 7.00 7.94
CA SER A 54 -4.54 6.51 6.88
C SER A 54 -3.88 5.16 7.16
N ILE A 55 -3.71 4.39 6.08
CA ILE A 55 -2.89 3.18 6.05
C ILE A 55 -1.90 3.34 4.90
N TYR A 56 -0.62 3.15 5.17
CA TYR A 56 0.45 3.21 4.18
C TYR A 56 1.31 1.95 4.25
N ILE A 57 1.48 1.29 3.11
CA ILE A 57 2.36 0.12 2.95
C ILE A 57 3.30 0.41 1.80
N LYS A 58 4.60 0.32 2.04
CA LYS A 58 5.61 0.51 1.01
C LYS A 58 6.67 -0.56 1.08
N ASN A 59 7.10 -1.02 -0.08
CA ASN A 59 8.37 -1.70 -0.24
C ASN A 59 9.28 -0.95 -1.23
N THR A 60 10.39 -1.56 -1.64
CA THR A 60 11.36 -0.93 -2.54
C THR A 60 10.85 -0.68 -3.97
N LYS A 61 9.73 -1.30 -4.37
CA LYS A 61 9.18 -1.27 -5.74
C LYS A 61 7.74 -0.81 -5.84
N SER A 62 7.01 -0.78 -4.72
CA SER A 62 5.56 -0.57 -4.73
C SER A 62 5.09 0.11 -3.45
N GLU A 63 4.00 0.85 -3.57
CA GLU A 63 3.30 1.48 -2.45
C GLU A 63 1.79 1.34 -2.59
N VAL A 64 1.13 1.16 -1.44
CA VAL A 64 -0.32 1.19 -1.27
C VAL A 64 -0.62 2.22 -0.20
N SER A 65 -1.54 3.13 -0.47
CA SER A 65 -2.03 4.10 0.51
C SER A 65 -3.55 4.13 0.51
N ILE A 66 -4.12 4.20 1.70
CA ILE A 66 -5.54 4.44 1.95
C ILE A 66 -5.61 5.71 2.79
N ASN A 67 -6.26 6.77 2.31
CA ASN A 67 -6.40 8.04 3.01
C ASN A 67 -7.82 8.58 2.81
N GLU A 68 -8.58 8.78 3.89
CA GLU A 68 -9.89 9.47 3.84
C GLU A 68 -10.85 9.00 2.71
N GLY A 69 -10.82 7.70 2.39
CA GLY A 69 -11.66 7.09 1.34
C GLY A 69 -10.99 6.93 -0.02
N ASP A 70 -9.84 7.57 -0.25
CA ASP A 70 -9.01 7.34 -1.43
C ASP A 70 -8.12 6.12 -1.24
N ILE A 71 -8.04 5.29 -2.29
CA ILE A 71 -7.12 4.15 -2.36
C ILE A 71 -6.19 4.38 -3.56
N SER A 72 -4.88 4.35 -3.31
CA SER A 72 -3.86 4.44 -4.34
C SER A 72 -2.95 3.22 -4.30
N LEU A 73 -2.69 2.65 -5.47
CA LEU A 73 -1.73 1.58 -5.69
C LEU A 73 -0.75 2.05 -6.75
N LYS A 74 0.54 2.07 -6.42
CA LYS A 74 1.61 2.38 -7.35
C LYS A 74 2.60 1.24 -7.38
N ALA A 75 2.74 0.65 -8.56
CA ALA A 75 3.68 -0.42 -8.83
C ALA A 75 4.08 -0.38 -10.31
N SER A 76 5.20 -1.02 -10.64
CA SER A 76 5.62 -1.20 -12.04
C SER A 76 4.75 -2.21 -12.79
N ASN A 77 4.10 -3.13 -12.07
CA ASN A 77 3.20 -4.13 -12.62
C ASN A 77 2.07 -4.40 -11.62
N ILE A 78 0.82 -4.42 -12.09
CA ILE A 78 -0.37 -4.71 -11.29
C ILE A 78 -1.12 -5.82 -12.04
N ILE A 79 -1.27 -6.97 -11.38
CA ILE A 79 -2.02 -8.11 -11.91
C ILE A 79 -3.23 -8.31 -11.02
N LEU A 80 -4.42 -8.31 -11.61
CA LEU A 80 -5.67 -8.66 -10.95
C LEU A 80 -6.07 -10.05 -11.43
N ASP A 81 -5.91 -11.04 -10.55
CA ASP A 81 -6.26 -12.42 -10.83
C ASP A 81 -7.56 -12.77 -10.09
N ALA A 82 -8.67 -12.78 -10.82
CA ALA A 82 -10.00 -13.02 -10.28
C ALA A 82 -10.95 -13.54 -11.37
N ASP A 83 -11.89 -14.40 -10.99
CA ASP A 83 -12.95 -14.90 -11.89
C ASP A 83 -13.83 -13.76 -12.44
N LYS A 84 -13.97 -12.67 -11.67
CA LYS A 84 -14.71 -11.47 -12.08
C LYS A 84 -14.05 -10.22 -11.50
N ILE A 85 -13.76 -9.25 -12.36
CA ILE A 85 -13.34 -7.90 -12.00
C ILE A 85 -14.43 -6.93 -12.41
N GLU A 86 -14.86 -6.07 -11.50
CA GLU A 86 -15.87 -5.06 -11.77
C GLU A 86 -15.35 -3.69 -11.30
N ILE A 87 -15.23 -2.75 -12.23
CA ILE A 87 -14.81 -1.37 -11.94
C ILE A 87 -16.04 -0.48 -12.07
N LYS A 88 -16.52 0.03 -10.94
CA LYS A 88 -17.67 0.93 -10.85
C LYS A 88 -17.21 2.25 -10.27
N GLY A 89 -17.60 3.34 -10.91
CA GLY A 89 -17.36 4.70 -10.46
C GLY A 89 -18.30 5.65 -11.16
N SER A 90 -18.52 6.82 -10.57
CA SER A 90 -19.19 7.93 -11.26
C SER A 90 -18.43 8.37 -12.52
N SER A 91 -17.11 8.10 -12.55
CA SER A 91 -16.24 8.21 -13.71
C SER A 91 -15.12 7.18 -13.60
N VAL A 92 -14.68 6.64 -14.74
CA VAL A 92 -13.52 5.75 -14.85
C VAL A 92 -12.63 6.29 -15.96
N SER A 93 -11.35 6.54 -15.65
CA SER A 93 -10.36 7.00 -16.63
C SER A 93 -9.17 6.06 -16.65
N VAL A 94 -8.84 5.58 -17.84
CA VAL A 94 -7.63 4.80 -18.09
C VAL A 94 -6.70 5.64 -18.96
N LYS A 95 -5.50 5.92 -18.43
CA LYS A 95 -4.45 6.63 -19.16
C LYS A 95 -3.29 5.67 -19.34
N SER A 96 -2.97 5.38 -20.59
CA SER A 96 -1.91 4.46 -20.98
C SER A 96 -1.24 4.95 -22.24
N SER A 97 0.06 4.71 -22.39
CA SER A 97 0.74 4.87 -23.69
C SER A 97 0.21 3.87 -24.72
N ASN A 98 -0.05 2.64 -24.28
CA ASN A 98 -0.72 1.59 -25.04
C ASN A 98 -1.74 0.89 -24.12
N ALA A 99 -3.00 0.80 -24.54
CA ALA A 99 -4.03 -0.01 -23.89
C ALA A 99 -4.44 -1.14 -24.82
N GLU A 100 -4.52 -2.35 -24.28
CA GLU A 100 -5.01 -3.52 -24.98
C GLU A 100 -6.02 -4.25 -24.09
N ILE A 101 -7.17 -4.60 -24.65
CA ILE A 101 -8.19 -5.40 -23.99
C ILE A 101 -8.31 -6.70 -24.78
N GLN A 102 -7.83 -7.80 -24.21
CA GLN A 102 -7.98 -9.13 -24.76
C GLN A 102 -8.94 -9.93 -23.88
N GLY A 103 -9.88 -10.62 -24.52
CA GLY A 103 -10.82 -11.52 -23.84
C GLY A 103 -11.32 -12.58 -24.81
N SER A 104 -11.71 -13.73 -24.29
CA SER A 104 -12.35 -14.79 -25.08
C SER A 104 -13.81 -14.50 -25.42
N ALA A 105 -14.35 -13.37 -24.95
CA ALA A 105 -15.73 -12.94 -25.14
C ALA A 105 -15.78 -11.51 -25.70
N GLU A 106 -16.95 -11.09 -26.18
CA GLU A 106 -17.19 -9.76 -26.73
C GLU A 106 -16.93 -8.65 -25.71
N VAL A 107 -16.24 -7.59 -26.15
CA VAL A 107 -16.12 -6.34 -25.40
C VAL A 107 -17.31 -5.46 -25.75
N SER A 108 -18.17 -5.15 -24.78
CA SER A 108 -19.31 -4.23 -24.96
C SER A 108 -19.07 -2.92 -24.21
N ILE A 109 -19.15 -1.81 -24.94
CA ILE A 109 -19.08 -0.45 -24.37
C ILE A 109 -20.47 0.17 -24.49
N ASN A 110 -21.17 0.28 -23.37
CA ASN A 110 -22.45 0.99 -23.31
C ASN A 110 -22.22 2.40 -22.75
N SER A 111 -21.98 3.35 -23.65
CA SER A 111 -21.75 4.76 -23.30
C SER A 111 -22.61 5.68 -24.15
N SER A 112 -23.10 6.75 -23.55
CA SER A 112 -23.80 7.82 -24.27
C SER A 112 -22.87 8.66 -25.14
N ASN A 113 -21.55 8.65 -24.87
CA ASN A 113 -20.53 9.32 -25.66
C ASN A 113 -19.21 8.54 -25.61
N VAL A 114 -18.62 8.28 -26.77
CA VAL A 114 -17.30 7.64 -26.91
C VAL A 114 -16.41 8.57 -27.72
N ASN A 115 -15.29 9.00 -27.16
CA ASN A 115 -14.29 9.78 -27.87
C ASN A 115 -13.01 8.94 -28.00
N ILE A 116 -12.66 8.56 -29.23
CA ILE A 116 -11.46 7.80 -29.58
C ILE A 116 -10.56 8.77 -30.34
N GLY A 117 -9.43 9.12 -29.73
CA GLY A 117 -8.39 9.98 -30.32
C GLY A 117 -7.24 9.18 -30.89
#